data_AF-A0A6V7HVM2-F1
#
_entry.id   AF-A0A6V7HVM2-F1
#
_cell.length_a   1.000
_cell.length_b   1.000
_cell.length_c   1.000
_cell.angle_alpha   90.00
_cell.angle_beta   90.00
_cell.angle_gamma   90.00
#
_symmetry.space_group_name_H-M   'P 1'
#
loop_
_entity.id
_entity.type
_entity.pdbx_description
1 polymer ?
#
loop_
_entity_poly.entity_id
_entity_poly.type
_entity_poly.pdbx_seq_one_letter_code
_entity_poly.pdbx_strand_id
1 'polypeptide(L)'
;IGDDSFELFDGVVGLGFSPRLSQVYYQPLATDRIFSIPTSALQSGPPRFGEQLPVTLVGRKSSQGLGLAIDSRDDTILFSPLTETAIASWNPHTNNQR
;
A
#
# COMPACT_ATOMS: atom_id res chain seq x y z
N ILE A 1 24.23 -8.22 10.71
CA ILE A 1 23.42 -7.05 11.12
C ILE A 1 24.36 -5.85 11.25
N GLY A 2 24.35 -5.00 10.23
CA GLY A 2 25.22 -3.82 10.12
C GLY A 2 25.44 -3.40 8.67
N ASP A 3 25.62 -4.37 7.76
CA ASP A 3 25.83 -4.14 6.32
C ASP A 3 25.20 -5.25 5.44
N ASP A 4 24.34 -6.10 6.00
CA ASP A 4 23.72 -7.19 5.24
C ASP A 4 22.60 -6.62 4.36
N SER A 5 22.78 -6.71 3.04
CA SER A 5 21.76 -6.38 2.05
C SER A 5 21.44 -7.60 1.20
N PHE A 6 20.20 -7.71 0.75
CA PHE A 6 19.78 -8.68 -0.24
C PHE A 6 18.84 -8.01 -1.25
N GLU A 7 18.77 -8.56 -2.45
CA GLU A 7 17.85 -8.12 -3.48
C GLU A 7 16.61 -9.02 -3.47
N LEU A 8 15.43 -8.40 -3.54
CA LEU A 8 14.17 -9.12 -3.60
C LEU A 8 13.23 -8.43 -4.58
N PHE A 9 12.86 -9.15 -5.63
CA PHE A 9 12.02 -8.65 -6.74
C PHE A 9 10.55 -9.05 -6.54
N ASP A 10 10.06 -8.97 -5.30
CA ASP A 10 8.71 -9.43 -4.97
C ASP A 10 7.62 -8.42 -5.38
N GLY A 11 6.47 -9.00 -5.72
CA GLY A 11 5.24 -8.30 -6.05
C GLY A 11 4.48 -7.83 -4.81
N VAL A 12 3.15 -7.90 -4.86
CA VAL A 12 2.24 -7.41 -3.80
C VAL A 12 2.44 -8.20 -2.51
N VAL A 13 2.81 -7.50 -1.43
CA VAL A 13 3.08 -8.10 -0.10
C VAL A 13 2.33 -7.44 1.04
N GLY A 14 2.00 -6.15 0.90
CA GLY A 14 1.26 -5.39 1.92
C GLY A 14 -0.14 -5.06 1.40
N LEU A 15 -1.16 -5.37 2.21
CA LEU A 15 -2.57 -5.12 1.92
C LEU A 15 -3.26 -4.51 3.15
N GLY A 16 -4.07 -3.49 2.92
CA GLY A 16 -4.86 -2.85 3.97
C GLY A 16 -6.23 -2.43 3.43
N PHE A 17 -7.29 -2.74 4.16
CA PHE A 17 -8.66 -2.44 3.75
C PHE A 17 -9.21 -1.23 4.50
N SER A 18 -9.75 -0.26 3.76
CA SER A 18 -10.60 0.81 4.28
C SER A 18 -12.08 0.43 4.10
N PRO A 19 -12.80 0.09 5.18
CA PRO A 19 -14.24 -0.14 5.11
C PRO A 19 -15.01 1.14 4.78
N ARG A 20 -14.53 2.30 5.24
CA ARG A 20 -15.19 3.59 5.05
C ARG A 20 -15.21 4.01 3.59
N LEU A 21 -14.12 3.75 2.86
CA LEU A 21 -13.98 4.13 1.45
C LEU A 21 -14.28 2.97 0.49
N SER A 22 -14.46 1.76 1.00
CA SER A 22 -14.55 0.53 0.18
C SER A 22 -13.33 0.38 -0.74
N GLN A 23 -12.13 0.63 -0.19
CA GLN A 23 -10.86 0.60 -0.92
C GLN A 23 -9.91 -0.41 -0.30
N VAL A 24 -9.20 -1.17 -1.16
CA VAL A 24 -8.03 -1.94 -0.76
C VAL A 24 -6.80 -1.14 -1.16
N TYR A 25 -6.00 -0.75 -0.17
CA TYR A 25 -4.66 -0.22 -0.36
C TYR A 25 -3.67 -1.38 -0.42
N TYR A 26 -2.68 -1.26 -1.29
CA TYR A 26 -1.66 -2.28 -1.43
C TYR A 26 -0.31 -1.71 -1.84
N GLN A 27 0.75 -2.48 -1.59
CA GLN A 27 2.10 -2.17 -2.05
C GLN A 27 2.84 -3.42 -2.52
N PRO A 28 3.50 -3.36 -3.69
CA PRO A 28 4.55 -4.31 -4.04
C PRO A 28 5.84 -4.04 -3.24
N LEU A 29 6.61 -5.09 -2.95
CA LEU A 29 7.86 -4.95 -2.19
C LEU A 29 8.92 -4.18 -2.98
N ALA A 30 9.06 -4.48 -4.27
CA ALA A 30 10.08 -3.87 -5.14
C ALA A 30 9.80 -2.38 -5.51
N THR A 31 8.96 -1.67 -4.74
CA THR A 31 8.66 -0.25 -4.94
C THR A 31 8.37 0.48 -3.62
N ASP A 32 8.58 1.79 -3.62
CA ASP A 32 8.19 2.73 -2.56
C ASP A 32 6.71 3.17 -2.68
N ARG A 33 6.02 2.81 -3.76
CA ARG A 33 4.65 3.26 -4.08
C ARG A 33 3.58 2.54 -3.26
N ILE A 34 2.48 3.24 -3.01
CA ILE A 34 1.23 2.71 -2.46
C ILE A 34 0.14 2.92 -3.50
N PHE A 35 -0.64 1.87 -3.76
CA PHE A 35 -1.73 1.87 -4.70
C PHE A 35 -3.06 1.61 -4.00
N SER A 36 -4.17 1.93 -4.65
CA SER A 36 -5.51 1.55 -4.22
C SER A 36 -6.34 0.98 -5.36
N ILE A 37 -7.30 0.13 -5.00
CA ILE A 37 -8.31 -0.41 -5.90
C ILE A 37 -9.64 -0.52 -5.15
N PRO A 38 -10.77 -0.10 -5.75
CA PRO A 38 -12.08 -0.26 -5.12
C PRO A 38 -12.43 -1.74 -4.96
N THR A 39 -13.06 -2.10 -3.84
CA THR A 39 -13.48 -3.49 -3.58
C THR A 39 -14.49 -3.98 -4.61
N SER A 40 -15.31 -3.09 -5.17
CA SER A 40 -16.27 -3.43 -6.22
C SER A 40 -15.60 -4.03 -7.46
N ALA A 41 -14.41 -3.54 -7.83
CA ALA A 41 -13.63 -4.09 -8.95
C ALA A 41 -12.99 -5.45 -8.63
N LEU A 42 -12.68 -5.71 -7.36
CA LEU A 42 -12.19 -7.02 -6.92
C LEU A 42 -13.34 -8.05 -6.79
N GLN A 43 -14.55 -7.58 -6.49
CA GLN A 43 -15.74 -8.41 -6.30
C GLN A 43 -16.51 -8.70 -7.60
N SER A 44 -16.23 -7.98 -8.69
CA SER A 44 -16.90 -8.18 -9.98
C SER A 44 -16.48 -9.47 -10.72
N GLY A 45 -15.57 -10.24 -10.15
CA GLY A 45 -14.98 -11.41 -10.79
C GLY A 45 -13.80 -11.04 -11.71
N PRO A 46 -13.26 -12.02 -12.46
CA PRO A 46 -12.09 -11.79 -13.29
C PRO A 46 -12.38 -10.77 -14.40
N PRO A 47 -11.48 -9.79 -14.64
CA PRO A 47 -11.63 -8.85 -15.74
C PRO A 47 -11.57 -9.58 -17.08
N ARG A 48 -12.21 -9.02 -18.10
CA ARG A 48 -12.08 -9.55 -19.47
C ARG A 48 -10.64 -9.43 -19.94
N PHE A 49 -10.25 -10.24 -20.92
CA PHE A 49 -8.91 -10.13 -21.52
C PHE A 49 -8.65 -8.70 -22.02
N GLY A 50 -7.57 -8.09 -21.54
CA GLY A 50 -7.18 -6.72 -21.87
C GLY A 50 -7.90 -5.62 -21.08
N GLU A 51 -8.89 -5.96 -20.24
CA GLU A 51 -9.52 -5.00 -19.33
C GLU A 51 -8.57 -4.68 -18.17
N GLN A 52 -8.35 -3.38 -17.95
CA GLN A 52 -7.50 -2.91 -16.87
C GLN A 52 -8.30 -2.72 -15.59
N LEU A 53 -7.78 -3.22 -14.48
CA LEU A 53 -8.33 -2.92 -13.17
C LEU A 53 -8.15 -1.43 -12.86
N PRO A 54 -9.12 -0.78 -12.18
CA PRO A 54 -9.07 0.65 -11.85
C PRO A 54 -8.11 0.92 -10.68
N VAL A 55 -6.82 0.70 -10.91
CA VAL A 55 -5.75 0.94 -9.94
C VAL A 55 -5.39 2.41 -9.92
N THR A 56 -5.27 2.97 -8.72
CA THR A 56 -4.84 4.36 -8.51
C THR A 56 -3.51 4.39 -7.75
N LEU A 57 -2.56 5.22 -8.19
CA LEU A 57 -1.39 5.56 -7.38
C LEU A 57 -1.83 6.52 -6.27
N VAL A 58 -1.71 6.09 -5.01
CA VAL A 58 -2.12 6.88 -3.85
C VAL A 58 -0.99 7.79 -3.41
N GLY A 59 0.22 7.23 -3.26
CA GLY A 59 1.37 7.97 -2.75
C GLY A 59 2.67 7.18 -2.77
N ARG A 60 3.70 7.75 -2.14
CA ARG A 60 5.05 7.18 -2.06
C ARG A 60 5.56 7.27 -0.62
N LYS A 61 6.24 6.21 -0.20
CA LYS A 61 6.99 6.13 1.06
C LYS A 61 8.43 6.60 0.83
N SER A 62 9.20 6.73 1.90
CA SER A 62 10.66 6.99 1.85
C SER A 62 11.44 5.82 1.25
N SER A 63 11.04 4.59 1.56
CA SER A 63 11.63 3.35 1.02
C SER A 63 10.58 2.26 0.82
N GLN A 64 11.02 1.09 0.34
CA GLN A 64 10.24 -0.15 0.34
C GLN A 64 9.81 -0.53 1.77
N GLY A 65 8.77 -1.36 1.87
CA GLY A 65 8.25 -1.86 3.15
C GLY A 65 7.45 -3.14 2.97
N LEU A 66 7.18 -3.84 4.07
CA LEU A 66 6.36 -5.07 4.07
C LEU A 66 4.96 -4.79 4.62
N GLY A 67 4.88 -4.40 5.89
CA GLY A 67 3.62 -4.15 6.57
C GLY A 67 2.90 -2.92 6.04
N LEU A 68 1.59 -3.07 5.80
CA LEU A 68 0.65 -2.00 5.47
C LEU A 68 -0.63 -2.24 6.27
N ALA A 69 -1.09 -1.24 7.00
CA ALA A 69 -2.35 -1.30 7.75
C ALA A 69 -3.11 0.02 7.56
N ILE A 70 -4.43 -0.04 7.73
CA ILE A 70 -5.31 1.11 7.61
C ILE A 70 -6.03 1.31 8.94
N ASP A 71 -5.95 2.51 9.49
CA ASP A 71 -6.78 2.92 10.61
C ASP A 71 -8.21 3.14 10.11
N SER A 72 -9.14 2.29 10.54
CA SER A 72 -10.54 2.36 10.10
C SER A 72 -11.30 3.59 10.59
N ARG A 73 -10.72 4.36 11.53
CA ARG A 73 -11.34 5.58 12.08
C ARG A 73 -11.26 6.75 11.11
N ASP A 74 -10.13 6.88 10.40
CA ASP A 74 -9.86 8.05 9.57
C ASP A 74 -9.12 7.75 8.24
N ASP A 75 -8.89 6.48 7.93
CA ASP A 75 -8.13 5.98 6.77
C ASP A 75 -6.65 6.37 6.75
N THR A 76 -6.08 6.66 7.93
CA THR A 76 -4.63 6.79 8.05
C THR A 76 -3.94 5.47 7.71
N ILE A 77 -2.97 5.54 6.80
CA ILE A 77 -2.14 4.42 6.38
C ILE A 77 -0.95 4.33 7.33
N LEU A 78 -0.79 3.18 7.99
CA LEU A 78 0.40 2.84 8.76
C LEU A 78 1.29 1.90 7.95
N PHE A 79 2.59 2.17 7.93
CA PHE A 79 3.57 1.39 7.20
C PHE A 79 4.93 1.39 7.89
N SER A 80 5.78 0.43 7.53
CA SER A 80 7.15 0.33 8.05
C SER A 80 8.16 0.36 6.89
N PRO A 81 8.82 1.49 6.64
CA PRO A 81 9.84 1.59 5.62
C PRO A 81 11.15 0.91 6.11
N LEU A 82 11.75 0.11 5.23
CA LEU A 82 12.93 -0.71 5.51
C LEU A 82 14.18 0.11 5.80
N THR A 83 14.40 1.22 5.08
CA THR A 83 15.62 2.03 5.22
C THR A 83 15.65 2.77 6.55
N GLU A 84 14.53 3.39 6.95
CA GLU A 84 14.47 4.13 8.22
C GLU A 84 14.28 3.23 9.44
N THR A 85 13.96 1.95 9.26
CA THR A 85 13.69 0.99 10.35
C THR A 85 12.66 1.50 11.37
N ALA A 86 11.62 2.16 10.86
CA ALA A 86 10.62 2.87 11.65
C ALA A 86 9.19 2.38 11.38
N ILE A 87 8.24 2.91 12.15
CA ILE A 87 6.81 2.85 11.82
C ILE A 87 6.37 4.29 11.56
N ALA A 88 5.78 4.51 10.40
CA ALA A 88 5.28 5.81 9.97
C ALA A 88 3.78 5.74 9.70
N SER A 89 3.14 6.90 9.72
CA SER A 89 1.72 7.06 9.43
C SER A 89 1.49 8.22 8.48
N TRP A 90 0.52 8.05 7.57
CA TRP A 90 0.13 9.08 6.62
C TRP A 90 -1.35 8.98 6.28
N ASN A 91 -2.06 10.09 6.39
CA ASN A 91 -3.45 10.18 5.97
C ASN A 91 -3.51 10.80 4.55
N PRO A 92 -3.91 10.05 3.50
CA PRO A 92 -3.86 10.52 2.12
C PRO A 92 -4.88 11.63 1.80
N HIS A 93 -5.91 11.79 2.64
CA HIS A 93 -6.96 12.80 2.42
C HIS A 93 -6.61 14.15 3.03
N THR A 94 -5.94 14.14 4.17
CA THR A 94 -5.53 15.37 4.87
C THR A 94 -4.06 15.71 4.65
N ASN A 95 -3.31 14.78 4.06
CA ASN A 95 -1.86 14.83 3.91
C ASN A 95 -1.07 14.96 5.23
N ASN A 96 -1.68 14.63 6.36
CA ASN A 96 -1.01 14.60 7.66
C ASN A 96 -0.07 13.39 7.74
N GLN A 97 1.14 13.60 8.24
CA GLN A 97 2.20 12.58 8.35
C GLN A 97 2.82 12.60 9.76
N ARG A 98 3.19 11.43 10.29
CA ARG A 98 3.95 11.27 11.55
C ARG A 98 4.86 10.06 11.49
#